data_AF-A0A2N0KY93-F1
#
_entry.id   AF-A0A2N0KY93-F1
#
_cell.length_a   1.000
_cell.length_b   1.000
_cell.length_c   1.000
_cell.angle_alpha   90.00
_cell.angle_beta   90.00
_cell.angle_gamma   90.00
#
_symmetry.space_group_name_H-M   'P 1'
#
loop_
_entity.id
_entity.type
_entity.pdbx_description
1 polymer ?
#
loop_
_entity_poly.entity_id
_entity_poly.type
_entity_poly.pdbx_seq_one_letter_code
_entity_poly.pdbx_strand_id
1 'polypeptide(L)'
;MLQFGVGLKRWALIGAIGVAIWSIGFAWLIRQFSDLKFPNFLPWHLEGFLLLVLGSGSILAALYGFYRKLSPVLLGSQSIEDVADQIYTRWSRGRGPKIVAIGGGTGLSVLLRGLRDHTDNLTAIITVADDGGSSGRLRRELGVLPPGDFRNCLVAMSEDESLLGELFQYRFDEGNGLKGHSFGNLFIVAMSHITHSFEQALVESSRVLAV
;
A
#
# COMPACT_ATOMS: atom_id res chain seq x y z
N MET A 1 -3.17 3.38 -3.70
CA MET A 1 -4.37 2.89 -4.44
C MET A 1 -3.99 2.65 -5.89
N LEU A 2 -3.80 1.38 -6.29
CA LEU A 2 -3.57 1.02 -7.69
C LEU A 2 -4.81 1.38 -8.51
N GLN A 3 -4.77 2.49 -9.24
CA GLN A 3 -5.75 2.74 -10.29
C GLN A 3 -5.50 1.70 -11.38
N PHE A 4 -6.18 0.55 -11.29
CA PHE A 4 -6.30 -0.43 -12.37
C PHE A 4 -6.91 0.29 -13.58
N GLY A 5 -6.00 0.85 -14.37
CA GLY A 5 -6.30 1.80 -15.43
C GLY A 5 -7.23 1.20 -16.47
N VAL A 6 -8.10 2.08 -16.96
CA VAL A 6 -9.19 1.92 -17.93
C VAL A 6 -8.87 1.03 -19.17
N GLY A 7 -7.60 0.69 -19.42
CA GLY A 7 -7.17 -0.16 -20.53
C GLY A 7 -7.55 -1.64 -20.43
N LEU A 8 -7.48 -2.27 -19.25
CA LEU A 8 -7.76 -3.72 -19.13
C LEU A 8 -9.25 -4.04 -19.29
N LYS A 9 -10.11 -3.14 -18.79
CA LYS A 9 -11.58 -3.26 -18.89
C LYS A 9 -12.06 -3.33 -20.34
N ARG A 10 -11.41 -2.58 -21.25
CA ARG A 10 -11.77 -2.55 -22.68
C ARG A 10 -11.53 -3.90 -23.36
N TRP A 11 -10.39 -4.52 -23.08
CA TRP A 11 -10.05 -5.83 -23.66
C TRP A 11 -10.87 -6.97 -23.03
N ALA A 12 -11.17 -6.89 -21.73
CA ALA A 12 -12.09 -7.82 -21.07
C ALA A 12 -13.50 -7.75 -21.67
N LEU A 13 -14.01 -6.55 -21.96
CA LEU A 13 -15.30 -6.35 -22.60
C LEU A 13 -15.33 -6.89 -24.04
N ILE A 14 -14.29 -6.63 -24.83
CA ILE A 14 -14.14 -7.18 -26.19
C ILE A 14 -14.06 -8.72 -26.15
N GLY A 15 -13.34 -9.30 -25.19
CA GLY A 15 -13.27 -10.74 -24.98
C GLY A 15 -14.63 -11.35 -24.60
N ALA A 16 -15.37 -10.71 -23.69
CA ALA A 16 -16.70 -11.17 -23.30
C ALA A 16 -17.70 -11.14 -24.46
N ILE A 17 -17.66 -10.09 -25.28
CA ILE A 17 -18.47 -9.99 -26.52
C ILE A 17 -18.07 -11.10 -27.50
N GLY A 18 -16.78 -11.38 -27.64
CA GLY A 18 -16.30 -12.46 -28.49
C GLY A 18 -16.76 -13.85 -28.07
N VAL A 19 -16.71 -14.15 -26.77
CA VAL A 19 -17.23 -15.41 -26.21
C VAL A 19 -18.74 -15.53 -26.42
N ALA A 20 -19.50 -14.45 -26.25
CA ALA A 20 -20.94 -14.45 -26.48
C ALA A 20 -21.27 -14.74 -27.97
N ILE A 21 -20.59 -14.08 -28.90
CA ILE A 21 -20.76 -14.30 -30.35
C ILE A 21 -20.38 -15.74 -30.73
N TRP A 22 -19.28 -16.24 -30.18
CA TRP A 22 -18.83 -17.61 -30.44
C TRP A 22 -19.79 -18.66 -29.87
N SER A 23 -20.35 -18.41 -28.69
CA SER A 23 -21.36 -19.26 -28.06
C SER A 23 -22.66 -19.31 -28.88
N ILE A 24 -23.08 -18.18 -29.46
CA ILE A 24 -24.25 -18.11 -30.36
C ILE A 24 -23.98 -18.88 -31.66
N GLY A 25 -22.79 -18.71 -32.26
CA GLY A 25 -22.38 -19.45 -33.45
C GLY A 25 -22.31 -20.97 -33.20
N PHE A 26 -21.81 -21.37 -32.03
CA PHE A 26 -21.72 -22.77 -31.63
C PHE A 26 -23.11 -23.40 -31.36
N ALA A 27 -24.00 -22.67 -30.67
CA ALA A 27 -25.39 -23.10 -30.46
C ALA A 27 -26.15 -23.30 -31.79
N TRP A 28 -25.87 -22.44 -32.78
CA TRP A 28 -26.43 -22.58 -34.11
C TRP A 28 -25.87 -23.77 -34.90
N LEU A 29 -24.60 -24.13 -34.69
CA LEU A 29 -24.01 -25.33 -35.27
C LEU A 29 -24.63 -26.61 -34.66
N ILE A 30 -24.90 -26.61 -33.34
CA ILE A 30 -25.64 -27.70 -32.68
C ILE A 30 -27.07 -27.80 -33.23
N ARG A 31 -27.74 -26.69 -33.54
CA ARG A 31 -29.07 -26.67 -34.17
C ARG A 31 -29.11 -27.41 -35.51
N GLN A 32 -28.02 -27.47 -36.28
CA GLN A 32 -28.00 -28.27 -37.52
C GLN A 32 -28.10 -29.78 -37.25
N PHE A 33 -27.69 -30.24 -36.06
CA PHE A 33 -27.73 -31.64 -35.65
C PHE A 33 -28.98 -32.00 -34.83
N SER A 34 -29.68 -31.03 -34.27
CA SER A 34 -30.88 -31.23 -33.45
C SER A 34 -32.05 -30.43 -34.03
N ASP A 35 -33.18 -31.10 -34.35
CA ASP A 35 -34.42 -30.63 -35.00
C ASP A 35 -35.17 -29.44 -34.32
N LEU A 36 -34.44 -28.40 -33.89
CA LEU A 36 -34.96 -27.20 -33.22
C LEU A 36 -35.28 -26.12 -34.26
N LYS A 37 -36.58 -25.86 -34.44
CA LYS A 37 -37.11 -24.91 -35.42
C LYS A 37 -37.17 -23.48 -34.86
N PHE A 38 -36.25 -22.62 -35.28
CA PHE A 38 -36.30 -21.16 -35.14
C PHE A 38 -36.36 -20.48 -36.54
N PRO A 39 -36.88 -19.25 -36.68
CA PRO A 39 -36.96 -18.57 -37.97
C PRO A 39 -35.56 -18.29 -38.55
N ASN A 40 -35.35 -18.58 -39.84
CA ASN A 40 -34.09 -18.37 -40.56
C ASN A 40 -34.14 -17.00 -41.28
N PHE A 41 -33.09 -16.18 -41.16
CA PHE A 41 -32.98 -14.89 -41.84
C PHE A 41 -32.07 -14.91 -43.10
N LEU A 42 -31.06 -15.80 -43.17
CA LEU A 42 -30.12 -15.98 -44.31
C LEU A 42 -29.82 -17.48 -44.58
N PRO A 43 -29.09 -17.87 -45.66
CA PRO A 43 -28.75 -19.26 -45.98
C PRO A 43 -27.89 -19.94 -44.90
N TRP A 44 -28.28 -21.17 -44.53
CA TRP A 44 -27.81 -21.99 -43.40
C TRP A 44 -26.31 -22.36 -43.32
N HIS A 45 -25.47 -21.95 -44.27
CA HIS A 45 -24.03 -22.22 -44.23
C HIS A 45 -23.23 -20.92 -44.08
N LEU A 46 -23.80 -19.80 -44.52
CA LEU A 46 -23.13 -18.50 -44.49
C LEU A 46 -23.22 -17.86 -43.10
N GLU A 47 -24.38 -17.91 -42.42
CA GLU A 47 -24.56 -17.28 -41.11
C GLU A 47 -23.63 -17.88 -40.03
N GLY A 48 -23.62 -19.20 -39.90
CA GLY A 48 -22.80 -19.88 -38.89
C GLY A 48 -21.30 -19.70 -39.12
N PHE A 49 -20.85 -19.74 -40.38
CA PHE A 49 -19.44 -19.52 -40.72
C PHE A 49 -18.99 -18.09 -40.40
N LEU A 50 -19.82 -17.09 -40.72
CA LEU A 50 -19.53 -15.68 -40.46
C LEU A 50 -19.42 -15.38 -38.95
N LEU A 51 -20.32 -15.94 -38.14
CA LEU A 51 -20.31 -15.76 -36.69
C LEU A 51 -19.09 -16.41 -36.01
N LEU A 52 -18.67 -17.59 -36.49
CA LEU A 52 -17.49 -18.27 -35.95
C LEU A 52 -16.18 -17.51 -36.28
N VAL A 53 -16.06 -16.96 -37.49
CA VAL A 53 -14.90 -16.16 -37.90
C VAL A 53 -14.84 -14.82 -37.14
N LEU A 54 -15.98 -14.13 -36.99
CA LEU A 54 -16.02 -12.89 -36.21
C LEU A 54 -15.77 -13.12 -34.72
N GLY A 55 -16.34 -14.19 -34.14
CA GLY A 55 -16.12 -14.58 -32.75
C GLY A 55 -14.65 -14.89 -32.47
N SER A 56 -14.03 -15.76 -33.28
CA SER A 56 -12.60 -16.09 -33.15
C SER A 56 -11.69 -14.88 -33.33
N GLY A 57 -11.98 -14.00 -34.31
CA GLY A 57 -11.22 -12.76 -34.52
C GLY A 57 -11.26 -11.82 -33.32
N SER A 58 -12.43 -11.65 -32.69
CA SER A 58 -12.57 -10.81 -31.49
C SER A 58 -11.87 -11.40 -30.25
N ILE A 59 -11.89 -12.72 -30.08
CA ILE A 59 -11.17 -13.42 -29.00
C ILE A 59 -9.65 -13.28 -29.18
N LEU A 60 -9.15 -13.46 -30.41
CA LEU A 60 -7.73 -13.27 -30.73
C LEU A 60 -7.28 -11.82 -30.50
N ALA A 61 -8.11 -10.84 -30.89
CA ALA A 61 -7.82 -9.43 -30.62
C ALA A 61 -7.79 -9.12 -29.11
N ALA A 62 -8.69 -9.71 -28.33
CA ALA A 62 -8.70 -9.59 -26.87
C ALA A 62 -7.46 -10.21 -26.22
N LEU A 63 -7.07 -11.42 -26.64
CA LEU A 63 -5.85 -12.10 -26.20
C LEU A 63 -4.60 -11.29 -26.54
N TYR A 64 -4.51 -10.75 -27.76
CA TYR A 64 -3.38 -9.92 -28.18
C TYR A 64 -3.31 -8.60 -27.40
N GLY A 65 -4.46 -7.94 -27.17
CA GLY A 65 -4.53 -6.71 -26.37
C GLY A 65 -4.15 -6.93 -24.91
N PHE A 66 -4.56 -8.06 -24.34
CA PHE A 66 -4.17 -8.49 -23.00
C PHE A 66 -2.67 -8.82 -22.93
N TYR A 67 -2.17 -9.62 -23.87
CA TYR A 67 -0.74 -9.95 -23.96
C TYR A 67 0.13 -8.69 -24.11
N ARG A 68 -0.23 -7.73 -24.97
CA ARG A 68 0.55 -6.51 -25.17
C ARG A 68 0.58 -5.60 -23.93
N LYS A 69 -0.49 -5.60 -23.12
CA LYS A 69 -0.57 -4.80 -21.89
C LYS A 69 0.02 -5.49 -20.68
N LEU A 70 -0.05 -6.82 -20.65
CA LEU A 70 0.49 -7.64 -19.58
C LEU A 70 1.96 -8.01 -19.82
N SER A 71 2.43 -8.06 -21.07
CA SER A 71 3.82 -8.32 -21.46
C SER A 71 4.84 -7.39 -20.79
N PRO A 72 4.66 -6.05 -20.72
CA PRO A 72 5.60 -5.21 -19.98
C PRO A 72 5.55 -5.43 -18.45
N VAL A 73 4.48 -6.04 -17.93
CA VAL A 73 4.32 -6.39 -16.50
C VAL A 73 4.83 -7.81 -16.20
N LEU A 74 4.71 -8.74 -17.15
CA LEU A 74 5.09 -10.16 -17.01
C LEU A 74 6.50 -10.48 -17.51
N LEU A 75 7.02 -9.75 -18.51
CA LEU A 75 8.29 -10.05 -19.18
C LEU A 75 9.33 -8.92 -19.05
N GLY A 76 9.00 -7.83 -18.34
CA GLY A 76 9.98 -6.83 -17.90
C GLY A 76 10.79 -7.38 -16.72
N SER A 77 11.78 -8.21 -17.03
CA SER A 77 12.61 -9.04 -16.14
C SER A 77 13.54 -8.26 -15.19
N GLN A 78 12.99 -7.34 -14.41
CA GLN A 78 13.56 -6.87 -13.14
C GLN A 78 12.51 -6.83 -12.02
N SER A 79 11.22 -6.69 -12.35
CA SER A 79 10.19 -6.48 -11.32
C SER A 79 9.65 -7.74 -10.64
N ILE A 80 9.68 -8.93 -11.24
CA ILE A 80 9.03 -10.12 -10.62
C ILE A 80 9.87 -10.66 -9.47
N GLU A 81 11.20 -10.74 -9.63
CA GLU A 81 12.11 -11.15 -8.56
C GLU A 81 12.12 -10.09 -7.44
N ASP A 82 12.23 -8.81 -7.78
CA ASP A 82 12.17 -7.71 -6.79
C ASP A 82 10.83 -7.68 -6.03
N VAL A 83 9.70 -7.90 -6.71
CA VAL A 83 8.37 -7.95 -6.07
C VAL A 83 8.23 -9.21 -5.23
N ALA A 84 8.72 -10.36 -5.71
CA ALA A 84 8.74 -11.60 -4.94
C ALA A 84 9.60 -11.45 -3.68
N ASP A 85 10.77 -10.83 -3.78
CA ASP A 85 11.68 -10.56 -2.68
C ASP A 85 11.10 -9.55 -1.69
N GLN A 86 10.40 -8.51 -2.15
CA GLN A 86 9.68 -7.58 -1.28
C GLN A 86 8.55 -8.28 -0.52
N ILE A 87 7.75 -9.11 -1.20
CA ILE A 87 6.68 -9.89 -0.57
C ILE A 87 7.26 -10.89 0.43
N TYR A 88 8.32 -11.61 0.04
CA TYR A 88 9.00 -12.57 0.88
C TYR A 88 9.60 -11.90 2.12
N THR A 89 10.28 -10.77 1.95
CA THR A 89 10.88 -10.00 3.04
C THR A 89 9.81 -9.50 4.01
N ARG A 90 8.67 -8.97 3.53
CA ARG A 90 7.55 -8.58 4.40
C ARG A 90 6.95 -9.77 5.14
N TRP A 91 6.74 -10.90 4.46
CA TRP A 91 6.21 -12.11 5.12
C TRP A 91 7.18 -12.68 6.16
N SER A 92 8.48 -12.61 5.87
CA SER A 92 9.54 -13.03 6.77
C SER A 92 9.59 -12.14 8.01
N ARG A 93 9.57 -10.81 7.85
CA ARG A 93 9.56 -9.83 8.97
C ARG A 93 8.33 -9.98 9.87
N GLY A 94 7.15 -10.24 9.30
CA GLY A 94 5.93 -10.53 10.07
C GLY A 94 6.03 -11.80 10.93
N ARG A 95 6.83 -12.79 10.50
CA ARG A 95 7.15 -14.01 11.26
C ARG A 95 8.46 -13.90 12.05
N GLY A 96 9.07 -12.72 12.06
CA GLY A 96 10.30 -12.44 12.77
C GLY A 96 10.15 -12.56 14.30
N PRO A 97 11.28 -12.58 15.03
CA PRO A 97 11.26 -12.69 16.49
C PRO A 97 10.52 -11.52 17.14
N LYS A 98 9.83 -11.78 18.25
CA LYS A 98 9.23 -10.74 19.10
C LYS A 98 10.33 -10.14 19.97
N ILE A 99 10.61 -8.85 19.79
CA ILE A 99 11.69 -8.16 20.50
C ILE A 99 11.12 -7.01 21.31
N VAL A 100 11.43 -6.99 22.61
CA VAL A 100 11.15 -5.86 23.50
C VAL A 100 12.46 -5.13 23.76
N ALA A 101 12.54 -3.88 23.33
CA ALA A 101 13.68 -3.01 23.57
C ALA A 101 13.33 -2.00 24.67
N ILE A 102 14.17 -1.90 25.70
CA ILE A 102 13.94 -1.04 26.86
C ILE A 102 15.07 -0.03 26.94
N GLY A 103 14.75 1.26 27.02
CA GLY A 103 15.77 2.30 27.09
C GLY A 103 15.21 3.70 26.87
N GLY A 104 16.06 4.62 26.44
CA GLY A 104 15.70 6.00 26.13
C GLY A 104 16.74 6.65 25.22
N GLY A 105 16.53 7.93 24.93
CA GLY A 105 17.42 8.73 24.11
C GLY A 105 17.59 8.22 22.67
N THR A 106 18.71 8.62 22.08
CA THR A 106 19.03 8.32 20.67
C THR A 106 19.46 6.87 20.46
N GLY A 107 20.11 6.25 21.45
CA GLY A 107 20.60 4.87 21.35
C GLY A 107 19.49 3.86 21.07
N LEU A 108 18.36 3.98 21.78
CA LEU A 108 17.18 3.13 21.55
C LEU A 108 16.62 3.34 20.13
N SER A 109 16.51 4.58 19.67
CA SER A 109 15.99 4.87 18.33
C SER A 109 16.87 4.30 17.20
N VAL A 110 18.20 4.34 17.36
CA VAL A 110 19.14 3.75 16.40
C VAL A 110 19.01 2.22 16.38
N LEU A 111 18.90 1.59 17.56
CA LEU A 111 18.68 0.15 17.68
C LEU A 111 17.37 -0.28 17.01
N LEU A 112 16.26 0.42 17.30
CA LEU A 112 14.94 0.12 16.74
C LEU A 112 14.95 0.24 15.21
N ARG A 113 15.62 1.26 14.66
CA ARG A 113 15.76 1.45 13.21
C ARG A 113 16.41 0.23 12.54
N GLY A 114 17.50 -0.29 13.10
CA GLY A 114 18.18 -1.48 12.56
C GLY A 114 17.42 -2.79 12.80
N LEU A 115 16.80 -2.95 13.97
CA LEU A 115 16.02 -4.16 14.30
C LEU A 115 14.79 -4.33 13.42
N ARG A 116 14.19 -3.22 13.00
CA ARG A 116 13.02 -3.21 12.12
C ARG A 116 13.27 -3.97 10.84
N ASP A 117 14.49 -3.96 10.29
CA ASP A 117 14.84 -4.67 9.05
C ASP A 117 14.77 -6.19 9.17
N HIS A 118 14.65 -6.68 10.40
CA HIS A 118 14.66 -8.09 10.73
C HIS A 118 13.32 -8.59 11.29
N THR A 119 12.46 -7.71 11.81
CA THR A 119 11.17 -8.11 12.40
C THR A 119 10.18 -6.94 12.44
N ASP A 120 8.90 -7.24 12.22
CA ASP A 120 7.79 -6.30 12.43
C ASP A 120 7.23 -6.39 13.88
N ASN A 121 7.75 -7.32 14.68
CA ASN A 121 7.26 -7.59 16.03
C ASN A 121 8.11 -6.87 17.09
N LEU A 122 8.21 -5.53 16.97
CA LEU A 122 8.97 -4.68 17.91
C LEU A 122 8.07 -4.06 18.96
N THR A 123 8.57 -3.97 20.19
CA THR A 123 7.95 -3.20 21.28
C THR A 123 9.02 -2.37 21.97
N ALA A 124 8.81 -1.07 22.07
CA ALA A 124 9.73 -0.15 22.74
C ALA A 124 9.16 0.29 24.09
N ILE A 125 9.91 0.06 25.17
CA ILE A 125 9.62 0.61 26.50
C ILE A 125 10.58 1.77 26.71
N ILE A 126 10.02 2.98 26.76
CA ILE A 126 10.77 4.23 26.69
C ILE A 126 10.78 4.90 28.07
N THR A 127 11.97 5.28 28.54
CA THR A 127 12.08 6.05 29.79
C THR A 127 11.60 7.48 29.56
N VAL A 128 10.91 8.05 30.54
CA VAL A 128 10.35 9.41 30.46
C VAL A 128 11.19 10.41 31.27
N ALA A 129 12.50 10.17 31.36
CA ALA A 129 13.41 10.93 32.22
C ALA A 129 14.09 12.13 31.54
N ASP A 130 13.93 12.28 30.21
CA ASP A 130 14.69 13.27 29.46
C ASP A 130 14.09 14.69 29.58
N ASP A 131 14.88 15.61 30.13
CA ASP A 131 14.48 16.99 30.47
C ASP A 131 15.22 18.06 29.63
N GLY A 132 15.91 17.63 28.57
CA GLY A 132 16.72 18.51 27.72
C GLY A 132 15.96 19.22 26.58
N GLY A 133 16.46 20.39 26.18
CA GLY A 133 16.09 21.06 24.93
C GLY A 133 14.59 21.35 24.77
N SER A 134 14.05 21.02 23.58
CA SER A 134 12.63 21.24 23.23
C SER A 134 11.67 20.49 24.18
N SER A 135 11.97 19.24 24.52
CA SER A 135 11.12 18.41 25.38
C SER A 135 11.06 18.97 26.81
N GLY A 136 12.22 19.37 27.36
CA GLY A 136 12.29 19.99 28.68
C GLY A 136 11.63 21.36 28.77
N ARG A 137 11.64 22.16 27.70
CA ARG A 137 10.87 23.42 27.64
C ARG A 137 9.36 23.15 27.67
N LEU A 138 8.88 22.26 26.82
CA LEU A 138 7.46 21.90 26.76
C LEU A 138 6.97 21.31 28.09
N ARG A 139 7.78 20.46 28.74
CA ARG A 139 7.47 19.94 30.07
C ARG A 139 7.32 21.05 31.11
N ARG A 140 8.21 22.04 31.13
CA ARG A 140 8.18 23.15 32.09
C ARG A 140 7.04 24.15 31.82
N GLU A 141 6.77 24.44 30.56
CA GLU A 141 5.78 25.45 30.17
C GLU A 141 4.35 24.92 30.16
N LEU A 142 4.16 23.64 29.79
CA LEU A 142 2.83 23.05 29.59
C LEU A 142 2.51 21.92 30.58
N GLY A 143 3.46 21.51 31.44
CA GLY A 143 3.24 20.43 32.41
C GLY A 143 3.06 19.04 31.79
N VAL A 144 3.47 18.85 30.54
CA VAL A 144 3.32 17.60 29.78
C VAL A 144 4.51 16.67 29.96
N LEU A 145 4.31 15.37 29.71
CA LEU A 145 5.42 14.42 29.61
C LEU A 145 6.36 14.80 28.46
N PRO A 146 7.69 14.62 28.61
CA PRO A 146 8.66 14.94 27.56
C PRO A 146 8.43 14.05 26.33
N PRO A 147 8.09 14.63 25.16
CA PRO A 147 7.71 13.86 23.97
C PRO A 147 8.90 13.38 23.12
N GLY A 148 10.13 13.85 23.40
CA GLY A 148 11.26 13.71 22.50
C GLY A 148 11.69 12.27 22.21
N ASP A 149 11.83 11.45 23.25
CA ASP A 149 12.25 10.05 23.09
C ASP A 149 11.18 9.21 22.38
N PHE A 150 9.90 9.46 22.70
CA PHE A 150 8.78 8.87 21.99
C PHE A 150 8.78 9.25 20.51
N ARG A 151 8.96 10.54 20.19
CA ARG A 151 9.09 11.02 18.80
C ARG A 151 10.21 10.29 18.06
N ASN A 152 11.40 10.20 18.65
CA ASN A 152 12.54 9.54 18.01
C ASN A 152 12.26 8.06 17.75
N CYS A 153 11.65 7.34 18.70
CA CYS A 153 11.31 5.94 18.54
C CYS A 153 10.18 5.74 17.51
N LEU A 154 9.15 6.58 17.50
CA LEU A 154 8.09 6.55 16.50
C LEU A 154 8.66 6.73 15.09
N VAL A 155 9.52 7.72 14.88
CA VAL A 155 10.18 7.93 13.57
C VAL A 155 11.15 6.80 13.23
N ALA A 156 11.83 6.21 14.21
CA ALA A 156 12.69 5.05 13.98
C ALA A 156 11.91 3.80 13.57
N MET A 157 10.65 3.69 13.98
CA MET A 157 9.75 2.58 13.69
C MET A 157 8.73 2.85 12.56
N SER A 158 8.68 4.06 11.97
CA SER A 158 7.85 4.45 10.80
C SER A 158 8.49 4.15 9.44
N GLU A 159 7.78 3.56 8.46
CA GLU A 159 8.37 3.16 7.15
C GLU A 159 9.22 4.31 6.55
N ASP A 160 10.41 3.96 6.05
CA ASP A 160 11.55 4.88 5.80
C ASP A 160 11.20 6.09 4.92
N GLU A 161 11.94 7.19 5.12
CA GLU A 161 12.04 8.39 4.26
C GLU A 161 10.73 9.03 3.76
N SER A 162 9.61 8.76 4.42
CA SER A 162 8.40 9.51 4.14
C SER A 162 8.61 10.98 4.50
N LEU A 163 8.09 11.89 3.66
CA LEU A 163 8.03 13.33 3.94
C LEU A 163 7.48 13.61 5.35
N LEU A 164 6.62 12.73 5.85
CA LEU A 164 6.06 12.80 7.19
C LEU A 164 7.10 12.51 8.29
N GLY A 165 7.97 11.51 8.09
CA GLY A 165 9.10 11.24 8.99
C GLY A 165 10.06 12.43 9.08
N GLU A 166 10.38 13.05 7.94
CA GLU A 166 11.18 14.29 7.89
C GLU A 166 10.48 15.44 8.61
N LEU A 167 9.17 15.61 8.39
CA LEU A 167 8.36 16.63 9.06
C LEU A 167 8.38 16.45 10.58
N PHE A 168 8.27 15.21 11.07
CA PHE A 168 8.35 14.93 12.50
C PHE A 168 9.72 15.27 13.09
N GLN A 169 10.80 15.09 12.31
CA GLN A 169 12.16 15.44 12.73
C GLN A 169 12.51 16.92 12.54
N TYR A 170 11.71 17.67 11.79
CA TYR A 170 11.93 19.09 11.53
C TYR A 170 12.08 19.87 12.83
N ARG A 171 13.10 20.74 12.85
CA ARG A 171 13.39 21.66 13.95
C ARG A 171 13.32 23.08 13.41
N PHE A 172 12.60 23.94 14.12
CA PHE A 172 12.50 25.34 13.77
C PHE A 172 13.82 26.05 14.09
N ASP A 173 14.45 26.64 13.08
CA ASP A 173 15.71 27.39 13.24
C ASP A 173 15.50 28.87 13.58
N GLU A 174 14.28 29.36 13.31
CA GLU A 174 13.87 30.76 13.48
C GLU A 174 12.47 30.86 14.13
N GLY A 175 12.07 32.07 14.49
CA GLY A 175 10.77 32.36 15.11
C GLY A 175 10.86 32.56 16.63
N ASN A 176 10.18 33.60 17.12
CA ASN A 176 10.11 33.90 18.55
C ASN A 176 9.28 32.82 19.27
N GLY A 177 9.82 32.21 20.33
CA GLY A 177 9.21 31.08 21.03
C GLY A 177 9.26 29.74 20.30
N LEU A 178 9.28 29.72 18.96
CA LEU A 178 9.36 28.49 18.15
C LEU A 178 10.79 27.97 17.97
N LYS A 179 11.79 28.85 17.95
CA LYS A 179 13.18 28.48 17.70
C LYS A 179 13.66 27.36 18.61
N GLY A 180 14.23 26.32 18.00
CA GLY A 180 14.74 25.13 18.65
C GLY A 180 13.68 24.10 19.04
N HIS A 181 12.38 24.35 18.87
CA HIS A 181 11.37 23.30 19.00
C HIS A 181 11.40 22.36 17.80
N SER A 182 11.03 21.10 18.04
CA SER A 182 10.76 20.14 16.98
C SER A 182 9.27 20.12 16.67
N PHE A 183 8.92 20.10 15.39
CA PHE A 183 7.53 19.95 14.97
C PHE A 183 6.91 18.68 15.55
N GLY A 184 7.59 17.52 15.49
CA GLY A 184 7.08 16.27 16.05
C GLY A 184 6.80 16.35 17.56
N ASN A 185 7.59 17.11 18.32
CA ASN A 185 7.30 17.34 19.75
C ASN A 185 6.01 18.14 19.93
N LEU A 186 5.85 19.23 19.17
CA LEU A 186 4.65 20.06 19.22
C LEU A 186 3.42 19.29 18.76
N PHE A 187 3.57 18.43 17.74
CA PHE A 187 2.53 17.55 17.26
C PHE A 187 2.06 16.59 18.35
N ILE A 188 2.97 15.87 19.01
CA ILE A 188 2.60 14.93 20.09
C ILE A 188 1.93 15.65 21.26
N VAL A 189 2.39 16.86 21.60
CA VAL A 189 1.77 17.69 22.64
C VAL A 189 0.37 18.15 22.22
N ALA A 190 0.19 18.62 20.99
CA ALA A 190 -1.13 18.99 20.49
C ALA A 190 -2.07 17.78 20.48
N MET A 191 -1.58 16.60 20.06
CA MET A 191 -2.32 15.35 20.12
C MET A 191 -2.73 15.00 21.55
N SER A 192 -1.84 15.13 22.54
CA SER A 192 -2.18 14.84 23.95
C SER A 192 -3.23 15.78 24.52
N HIS A 193 -3.25 17.04 24.08
CA HIS A 193 -4.33 17.97 24.42
C HIS A 193 -5.66 17.61 23.76
N ILE A 194 -5.65 17.12 22.51
CA ILE A 194 -6.86 16.72 21.77
C ILE A 194 -7.44 15.41 22.30
N THR A 195 -6.61 14.41 22.57
CA THR A 195 -7.04 13.09 23.09
C THR A 195 -7.29 13.10 24.60
N HIS A 196 -6.87 14.17 25.29
CA HIS A 196 -6.86 14.25 26.76
C HIS A 196 -6.07 13.11 27.44
N SER A 197 -5.21 12.42 26.70
CA SER A 197 -4.38 11.32 27.20
C SER A 197 -3.10 11.22 26.38
N PHE A 198 -1.95 11.27 27.06
CA PHE A 198 -0.65 11.12 26.41
C PHE A 198 -0.50 9.74 25.75
N GLU A 199 -1.00 8.69 26.40
CA GLU A 199 -0.97 7.32 25.89
C GLU A 199 -1.77 7.20 24.59
N GLN A 200 -2.99 7.73 24.56
CA GLN A 200 -3.82 7.73 23.35
C GLN A 200 -3.19 8.58 22.25
N ALA A 201 -2.57 9.72 22.59
CA ALA A 201 -1.87 10.56 21.63
C ALA A 201 -0.72 9.83 20.96
N LEU A 202 0.02 9.00 21.69
CA LEU A 202 1.07 8.16 21.13
C LEU A 202 0.49 7.09 20.19
N VAL A 203 -0.62 6.44 20.56
CA VAL A 203 -1.30 5.45 19.70
C VAL A 203 -1.76 6.08 18.39
N GLU A 204 -2.40 7.24 18.44
CA GLU A 204 -2.84 7.93 17.22
C GLU A 204 -1.65 8.46 16.40
N SER A 205 -0.57 8.92 17.05
CA SER A 205 0.66 9.32 16.37
C SER A 205 1.34 8.12 15.66
N SER A 206 1.32 6.94 16.28
CA SER A 206 1.78 5.67 15.70
C SER A 206 1.03 5.36 14.40
N ARG A 207 -0.30 5.46 14.42
CA ARG A 207 -1.14 5.24 13.23
C ARG A 207 -0.84 6.23 12.11
N VAL A 208 -0.65 7.50 12.43
CA VAL A 208 -0.29 8.54 11.45
C VAL A 208 1.04 8.23 10.77
N LEU A 209 2.00 7.69 11.52
CA LEU A 209 3.31 7.29 11.02
C LEU A 209 3.37 5.85 10.47
N ALA A 210 2.23 5.14 10.43
CA ALA A 210 2.12 3.73 10.03
C ALA A 210 3.07 2.80 10.80
N VAL A 211 3.11 2.98 12.12
CA VAL A 211 3.88 2.17 13.10
C VAL A 211 2.94 1.28 13.91
#